data_AF-A0A4Y2FK90-F1
#
_entry.id   AF-A0A4Y2FK90-F1
#
_cell.length_a   1.000
_cell.length_b   1.000
_cell.length_c   1.000
_cell.angle_alpha   90.00
_cell.angle_beta   90.00
_cell.angle_gamma   90.00
#
_symmetry.space_group_name_H-M   'P 1'
#
loop_
_entity.id
_entity.type
_entity.pdbx_description
1 polymer ?
#
loop_
_entity_poly.entity_id
_entity_poly.type
_entity_poly.pdbx_seq_one_letter_code
_entity_poly.pdbx_strand_id
1 'polypeptide(L)'
;MPSGPVVVGCELRIARLSSWRLKSTFEEHVGPCQGPEKCINCKGPHNAKSNLFPAYIKEKKILELKCRNHITTSEARRVFHLQNMKYSEAVKNSPASAELQDTVNLTFESLLQSVNENSECLLQSANEKFEKQTAIFAEMLHKTIESIMQNMYKIIVQSLETNTSPTRKKKLPKNLDLSTSLPMQWDAGGKNGQDI
;
A
#
# COMPACT_ATOMS: atom_id res chain seq x y z
N MET A 1 -21.51 8.18 20.97
CA MET A 1 -20.75 9.26 20.29
C MET A 1 -21.09 10.57 20.99
N PRO A 2 -20.15 11.50 21.23
CA PRO A 2 -18.83 11.70 20.60
C PRO A 2 -17.68 11.23 21.51
N SER A 3 -16.54 10.63 21.09
CA SER A 3 -15.52 11.00 20.08
C SER A 3 -14.98 12.42 20.22
N GLY A 4 -14.33 12.69 21.35
CA GLY A 4 -13.35 13.77 21.49
C GLY A 4 -11.94 13.25 21.21
N PRO A 5 -11.05 14.05 20.59
CA PRO A 5 -9.67 13.66 20.36
C PRO A 5 -8.95 13.55 21.71
N VAL A 6 -8.36 12.38 21.98
CA VAL A 6 -7.35 12.23 23.02
C VAL A 6 -6.14 13.03 22.54
N VAL A 7 -6.08 14.29 22.93
CA VAL A 7 -4.86 15.09 22.82
C VAL A 7 -3.88 14.43 23.77
N VAL A 8 -3.08 13.50 23.24
CA VAL A 8 -1.88 13.01 23.89
C VAL A 8 -0.97 14.23 23.97
N GLY A 9 -1.13 14.99 25.05
CA GLY A 9 -0.28 16.11 25.37
C GLY A 9 1.13 15.55 25.44
N CYS A 10 1.93 15.83 24.41
CA CYS A 10 3.37 15.93 24.59
C CYS A 10 3.57 17.09 25.56
N GLU A 11 3.42 16.82 26.86
CA GLU A 11 4.03 17.68 27.86
C GLU A 11 5.47 17.84 27.42
N LEU A 12 5.82 19.07 27.05
CA LEU A 12 7.20 19.51 26.99
C LEU A 12 7.70 19.56 28.43
N ARG A 13 7.71 18.40 29.11
CA ARG A 13 8.48 18.18 30.31
C ARG A 13 9.91 18.22 29.79
N ILE A 14 10.45 19.43 29.72
CA ILE A 14 11.89 19.66 29.66
C ILE A 14 12.39 18.94 30.91
N ALA A 15 12.73 17.67 30.75
CA ALA A 15 13.44 16.93 31.76
C ALA A 15 14.66 17.81 32.02
N ARG A 16 14.70 18.43 33.21
CA ARG A 16 15.96 18.94 33.75
C ARG A 16 16.90 17.76 33.62
N LEU A 17 17.80 17.80 32.64
CA LEU A 17 18.86 16.84 32.49
C LEU A 17 19.72 17.01 33.74
N SER A 18 19.39 16.25 34.78
CA SER A 18 20.12 16.12 36.03
C SER A 18 21.48 15.42 35.84
N SER A 19 21.97 15.35 34.60
CA SER A 19 23.26 14.76 34.23
C SER A 19 24.26 15.77 33.67
N TRP A 20 24.03 17.07 33.89
CA TRP A 20 25.15 18.02 33.92
C TRP A 20 25.71 17.99 35.33
N ARG A 21 26.73 17.15 35.55
CA ARG A 21 27.51 17.12 36.79
C ARG A 21 28.06 18.52 37.02
N LEU A 22 27.35 19.33 37.82
CA LEU A 22 27.79 20.61 38.35
C LEU A 22 29.10 20.34 39.11
N LYS A 23 30.23 20.60 38.46
CA LYS A 23 31.51 20.69 39.16
C LYS A 23 31.57 22.09 39.76
N SER A 24 30.78 22.27 40.82
CA SER A 24 30.75 23.50 41.62
C SER A 24 31.79 23.36 42.71
N THR A 25 32.89 24.09 42.61
CA THR A 25 33.65 24.49 43.80
C THR A 25 32.87 25.66 44.40
N PHE A 26 32.08 25.39 45.43
CA PHE A 26 31.34 26.43 46.15
C PHE A 26 32.31 27.12 47.11
N GLU A 27 32.95 28.21 46.67
CA GLU A 27 33.48 29.20 47.60
C GLU A 27 32.34 30.15 47.95
N GLU A 28 31.92 30.13 49.20
CA GLU A 28 30.99 31.13 49.73
C GLU A 28 31.64 32.51 49.64
N HIS A 29 31.16 33.35 48.74
CA HIS A 29 31.52 34.76 48.79
C HIS A 29 30.80 35.42 49.98
N VAL A 30 31.56 36.01 50.88
CA VAL A 30 31.04 36.82 51.99
C VAL A 30 31.25 38.29 51.61
N GLY A 31 30.17 38.97 51.21
CA GLY A 31 30.15 40.40 50.86
C GLY A 31 29.17 40.72 49.72
N PRO A 32 28.75 41.97 49.52
CA PRO A 32 27.88 42.34 48.41
C PRO A 32 28.57 42.08 47.07
N CYS A 33 28.03 41.16 46.28
CA CYS A 33 28.43 40.87 44.90
C CYS A 33 28.43 42.16 44.05
N GLN A 34 29.62 42.64 43.67
CA GLN A 34 29.80 43.83 42.80
C GLN A 34 30.25 43.47 41.38
N GLY A 35 30.37 42.18 41.05
CA GLY A 35 30.79 41.73 39.72
C GLY A 35 29.63 41.64 38.73
N PRO A 36 29.84 41.90 37.42
CA PRO A 36 28.83 41.63 36.41
C PRO A 36 28.47 40.13 36.40
N GLU A 37 27.18 39.83 36.28
CA GLU A 37 26.66 38.46 36.28
C GLU A 37 27.32 37.63 35.17
N LYS A 38 27.90 36.47 35.52
CA LYS A 38 28.59 35.57 34.58
C LYS A 38 28.06 34.15 34.68
N CYS A 39 27.89 33.52 33.54
CA CYS A 39 27.43 32.14 33.45
C CYS A 39 28.57 31.18 33.78
N ILE A 40 28.36 30.25 34.70
CA ILE A 40 29.36 29.22 35.02
C ILE A 40 29.70 28.32 33.81
N ASN A 41 28.77 28.15 32.86
CA ASN A 41 28.92 27.23 31.72
C ASN A 41 29.53 27.86 30.46
N CYS A 42 29.33 29.17 30.20
CA CYS A 42 29.95 29.87 29.04
C CYS A 42 30.75 31.13 29.40
N LYS A 43 30.79 31.53 30.68
CA LYS A 43 31.34 32.81 31.15
C LYS A 43 30.70 34.07 30.53
N GLY A 44 29.58 33.91 29.83
CA GLY A 44 28.83 35.00 29.20
C GLY A 44 28.04 35.85 30.22
N PRO A 45 27.56 37.04 29.81
CA PRO A 45 26.88 38.01 30.69
C PRO A 45 25.43 37.60 30.98
N HIS A 46 25.24 36.48 31.67
CA HIS A 46 23.95 35.96 32.11
C HIS A 46 24.12 34.98 33.27
N ASN A 47 23.11 34.81 34.15
CA ASN A 47 23.16 33.76 35.17
C ASN A 47 23.13 32.36 34.57
N ALA A 48 23.63 31.41 35.35
CA ALA A 48 23.59 29.97 35.06
C ALA A 48 22.17 29.40 34.84
N LYS A 49 21.10 30.09 35.28
CA LYS A 49 19.71 29.65 35.10
C LYS A 49 19.07 30.19 33.82
N SER A 50 19.74 31.09 33.10
CA SER A 50 19.17 31.73 31.93
C SER A 50 19.12 30.78 30.73
N ASN A 51 18.08 30.94 29.92
CA ASN A 51 17.86 30.17 28.69
C ASN A 51 18.72 30.66 27.51
N LEU A 52 19.72 31.52 27.78
CA LEU A 52 20.55 32.17 26.78
C LEU A 52 21.84 31.39 26.47
N PHE A 53 22.10 30.31 27.21
CA PHE A 53 23.28 29.48 26.98
C PHE A 53 23.19 28.76 25.62
N PRO A 54 24.19 28.92 24.72
CA PRO A 54 24.12 28.41 23.34
C PRO A 54 23.81 26.91 23.21
N ALA A 55 24.35 26.07 24.11
CA ALA A 55 24.09 24.63 24.06
C ALA A 55 22.63 24.31 24.44
N TYR A 56 22.05 25.05 25.38
CA TYR A 56 20.64 24.92 25.74
C TYR A 56 19.73 25.31 24.57
N ILE A 57 20.04 26.41 23.88
CA ILE A 57 19.29 26.86 22.70
C ILE A 57 19.33 25.78 21.60
N LYS A 58 20.49 25.17 21.36
CA LYS A 58 20.65 24.09 20.39
C LYS A 58 19.79 22.87 20.74
N GLU A 59 19.85 22.41 22.00
CA GLU A 59 19.08 21.25 22.44
C GLU A 59 17.57 21.51 22.39
N LYS A 60 17.14 22.72 22.74
CA LYS A 60 15.73 23.14 22.62
C LYS A 60 15.23 23.01 21.18
N LYS A 61 15.99 23.48 20.19
CA LYS A 61 15.63 23.35 18.76
C LYS A 61 15.57 21.90 18.29
N ILE A 62 16.49 21.04 18.77
CA ILE A 62 16.48 19.61 18.46
C ILE A 62 15.22 18.94 19.03
N LEU A 63 14.82 19.28 20.26
CA LEU A 63 13.60 18.75 20.87
C LEU A 63 12.33 19.24 20.16
N GLU A 64 12.29 20.51 19.75
CA GLU A 64 11.20 21.05 18.92
C GLU A 64 11.09 20.28 17.59
N LEU A 65 12.22 20.04 16.92
CA LEU A 65 12.27 19.27 15.67
C LEU A 65 11.80 17.82 15.87
N LYS A 66 12.19 17.20 16.99
CA LYS A 66 11.76 15.86 17.36
C LYS A 66 10.24 15.78 17.50
N CYS A 67 9.66 16.68 18.30
CA CYS A 67 8.21 16.71 18.57
C CYS A 67 7.42 17.03 17.30
N ARG A 68 7.87 17.99 16.49
CA ARG A 68 7.17 18.42 15.27
C ARG A 68 7.11 17.32 14.21
N ASN A 69 8.16 16.51 14.09
CA ASN A 69 8.26 15.49 13.04
C ASN A 69 7.99 14.07 13.54
N HIS A 70 7.68 13.89 14.83
CA HIS A 70 7.48 12.57 15.45
C HIS A 70 8.64 11.60 15.22
N ILE A 71 9.87 12.11 15.24
CA ILE A 71 11.10 11.33 15.01
C ILE A 71 11.82 11.01 16.32
N THR A 72 12.80 10.12 16.25
CA THR A 72 13.66 9.82 17.39
C THR A 72 14.60 11.00 17.69
N THR A 73 15.12 11.06 18.93
CA THR A 73 16.05 12.13 19.32
C THR A 73 17.35 12.07 18.49
N SER A 74 17.84 10.87 18.16
CA SER A 74 19.04 10.68 17.31
C SER A 74 18.81 11.21 15.90
N GLU A 75 17.66 10.90 15.30
CA GLU A 75 17.29 11.44 13.98
C GLU A 75 17.14 12.96 14.00
N ALA A 76 16.50 13.51 15.02
CA ALA A 76 16.38 14.95 15.17
C ALA A 76 17.75 15.64 15.29
N ARG A 77 18.71 15.04 16.02
CA ARG A 77 20.11 15.53 16.06
C ARG A 77 20.76 15.49 14.69
N ARG A 78 20.59 14.39 13.94
CA ARG A 78 21.16 14.23 12.60
C ARG A 78 20.60 15.26 11.61
N VAL A 79 19.28 15.45 11.59
CA VAL A 79 18.61 16.43 10.73
C VAL A 79 19.03 17.85 11.11
N PHE A 80 19.03 18.17 12.41
CA PHE A 80 19.47 19.48 12.89
C PHE A 80 20.92 19.75 12.51
N HIS A 81 21.81 18.77 12.65
CA HIS A 81 23.20 18.90 12.23
C HIS A 81 23.29 19.16 10.73
N LEU A 82 22.65 18.33 9.90
CA LEU A 82 22.65 18.45 8.44
C LEU A 82 22.14 19.81 7.95
N GLN A 83 21.08 20.34 8.57
CA GLN A 83 20.53 21.67 8.26
C GLN A 83 21.48 22.83 8.60
N ASN A 84 22.38 22.64 9.56
CA ASN A 84 23.33 23.66 10.02
C ASN A 84 24.76 23.42 9.52
N MET A 85 24.98 22.42 8.67
CA MET A 85 26.29 22.11 8.11
C MET A 85 26.68 23.11 7.02
N LYS A 86 27.98 23.37 6.91
CA LYS A 86 28.53 24.13 5.78
C LYS A 86 28.51 23.27 4.52
N TYR A 87 28.36 23.90 3.35
CA TYR A 87 28.32 23.22 2.06
C TYR A 87 29.51 22.26 1.86
N SER A 88 30.73 22.70 2.16
CA SER A 88 31.95 21.88 2.03
C SER A 88 31.96 20.63 2.92
N GLU A 89 31.23 20.66 4.04
CA GLU A 89 31.13 19.56 4.99
C GLU A 89 29.99 18.60 4.57
N ALA A 90 28.89 19.17 4.06
CA ALA A 90 27.77 18.40 3.50
C ALA A 90 28.21 17.56 2.29
N VAL A 91 29.07 18.10 1.43
CA VAL A 91 29.64 17.37 0.28
C VAL A 91 30.52 16.20 0.73
N LYS A 92 31.28 16.35 1.83
CA LYS A 92 32.15 15.28 2.36
C LYS A 92 31.38 14.17 3.07
N ASN A 93 30.26 14.53 3.70
CA ASN A 93 29.40 13.59 4.44
C ASN A 93 28.25 13.05 3.59
N SER A 94 28.14 13.46 2.33
CA SER A 94 27.23 12.83 1.37
C SER A 94 27.68 11.38 1.16
N PRO A 95 26.76 10.40 1.17
CA PRO A 95 27.11 9.05 0.75
C PRO A 95 27.76 9.13 -0.63
N ALA A 96 28.80 8.32 -0.83
CA ALA A 96 29.47 8.25 -2.12
C ALA A 96 28.41 7.90 -3.17
N SER A 97 28.44 8.58 -4.32
CA SER A 97 27.45 8.39 -5.39
C SER A 97 27.27 6.90 -5.77
N ALA A 98 28.31 6.08 -5.58
CA ALA A 98 28.28 4.64 -5.81
C ALA A 98 27.35 3.89 -4.84
N GLU A 99 27.43 4.14 -3.53
CA GLU A 99 26.58 3.46 -2.53
C GLU A 99 25.09 3.76 -2.72
N LEU A 100 24.77 5.00 -3.11
CA LEU A 100 23.42 5.39 -3.48
C LEU A 100 22.96 4.67 -4.74
N GLN A 101 23.83 4.60 -5.76
CA GLN A 101 23.51 3.92 -7.02
C GLN A 101 23.25 2.43 -6.80
N ASP A 102 24.09 1.76 -6.01
CA ASP A 102 23.93 0.33 -5.68
C ASP A 102 22.61 0.08 -4.94
N THR A 103 22.27 0.93 -3.97
CA THR A 103 21.00 0.82 -3.25
C THR A 103 19.81 0.99 -4.18
N VAL A 104 19.85 2.00 -5.06
CA VAL A 104 18.79 2.24 -6.05
C VAL A 104 18.66 1.06 -7.01
N ASN A 105 19.78 0.56 -7.54
CA ASN A 105 19.79 -0.59 -8.44
C ASN A 105 19.20 -1.82 -7.76
N LEU A 106 19.60 -2.14 -6.53
CA LEU A 106 19.04 -3.26 -5.77
C LEU A 106 17.53 -3.13 -5.56
N THR A 107 17.05 -1.92 -5.22
CA THR A 107 15.60 -1.68 -5.06
C THR A 107 14.85 -1.82 -6.38
N PHE A 108 15.44 -1.40 -7.48
CA PHE A 108 14.86 -1.50 -8.81
C PHE A 108 14.77 -2.96 -9.27
N GLU A 109 15.85 -3.73 -9.14
CA GLU A 109 15.86 -5.17 -9.46
C GLU A 109 14.85 -5.95 -8.61
N SER A 110 14.74 -5.65 -7.31
CA SER A 110 13.75 -6.29 -6.44
C SER A 110 12.31 -5.97 -6.86
N LEU A 111 12.04 -4.75 -7.32
CA LEU A 111 10.71 -4.37 -7.81
C LEU A 111 10.40 -5.06 -9.14
N LEU A 112 11.35 -5.10 -10.07
CA LEU A 112 11.20 -5.81 -11.33
C LEU A 112 10.88 -7.29 -11.11
N GLN A 113 11.64 -7.93 -10.21
CA GLN A 113 11.43 -9.33 -9.85
C GLN A 113 10.03 -9.55 -9.27
N SER A 114 9.60 -8.70 -8.33
CA SER A 114 8.27 -8.80 -7.72
C SER A 114 7.14 -8.63 -8.72
N VAL A 115 7.27 -7.68 -9.66
CA VAL A 115 6.29 -7.47 -10.73
C VAL A 115 6.23 -8.68 -11.66
N ASN A 116 7.40 -9.25 -12.02
CA ASN A 116 7.47 -10.43 -12.86
C ASN A 116 6.75 -11.63 -12.20
N GLU A 117 7.08 -11.94 -10.95
CA GLU A 117 6.47 -13.03 -10.20
C GLU A 117 4.94 -12.86 -10.05
N ASN A 118 4.49 -11.63 -9.76
CA ASN A 118 3.06 -11.34 -9.66
C ASN A 118 2.35 -11.53 -11.02
N SER A 119 2.98 -11.11 -12.12
CA SER A 119 2.41 -11.27 -13.46
C SER A 119 2.29 -12.74 -13.88
N GLU A 120 3.30 -13.56 -13.58
CA GLU A 120 3.27 -15.01 -13.84
C GLU A 120 2.18 -15.70 -13.01
N CYS A 121 2.08 -15.35 -11.73
CA CYS A 121 1.05 -15.90 -10.83
C CYS A 121 -0.37 -15.55 -11.31
N LEU A 122 -0.59 -14.31 -11.75
CA LEU A 122 -1.88 -13.87 -12.28
C LEU A 122 -2.25 -14.62 -13.57
N LEU A 123 -1.31 -14.80 -14.49
CA LEU A 123 -1.53 -15.55 -15.74
C LEU A 123 -1.88 -17.01 -15.44
N GLN A 124 -1.14 -17.65 -14.53
CA GLN A 124 -1.39 -19.03 -14.11
C GLN A 124 -2.78 -19.18 -13.49
N SER A 125 -3.15 -18.30 -12.55
CA SER A 125 -4.46 -18.32 -11.90
C SER A 125 -5.61 -18.08 -12.88
N ALA A 126 -5.42 -17.17 -13.85
CA ALA A 126 -6.40 -16.94 -14.90
C ALA A 126 -6.59 -18.20 -15.76
N ASN A 127 -5.50 -18.83 -16.20
CA ASN A 127 -5.55 -20.04 -17.01
C ASN A 127 -6.29 -21.18 -16.29
N GLU A 128 -5.96 -21.43 -15.02
CA GLU A 128 -6.63 -22.46 -14.21
C GLU A 128 -8.14 -22.22 -14.07
N LYS A 129 -8.57 -20.95 -13.95
CA LYS A 129 -9.99 -20.61 -13.88
C LYS A 129 -10.69 -20.86 -15.22
N PHE A 130 -10.05 -20.51 -16.33
CA PHE A 130 -10.58 -20.77 -17.67
C PHE A 130 -10.68 -22.26 -17.96
N GLU A 131 -9.67 -23.05 -17.61
CA GLU A 131 -9.70 -24.51 -17.77
C GLU A 131 -10.83 -25.13 -16.95
N LYS A 132 -10.99 -24.74 -15.68
CA LYS A 132 -12.10 -25.20 -14.82
C LYS A 132 -13.47 -24.83 -15.38
N GLN A 133 -13.65 -23.59 -15.85
CA GLN A 133 -14.90 -23.17 -16.49
C GLN A 133 -15.18 -23.96 -17.78
N THR A 134 -14.16 -24.18 -18.60
CA THR A 134 -14.26 -24.96 -19.84
C THR A 134 -14.66 -26.41 -19.55
N ALA A 135 -14.09 -27.01 -18.50
CA ALA A 135 -14.45 -28.37 -18.07
C ALA A 135 -15.91 -28.47 -17.60
N ILE A 136 -16.38 -27.51 -16.78
CA ILE A 136 -17.77 -27.47 -16.31
C ILE A 136 -18.74 -27.32 -17.49
N PHE A 137 -18.40 -26.45 -18.45
CA PHE A 137 -19.21 -26.25 -19.64
C PHE A 137 -19.25 -27.52 -20.52
N ALA A 138 -18.12 -28.17 -20.74
CA ALA A 138 -18.04 -29.42 -21.48
C ALA A 138 -18.90 -30.53 -20.82
N GLU A 139 -18.86 -30.65 -19.49
CA GLU A 139 -19.68 -31.60 -18.74
C GLU A 139 -21.19 -31.30 -18.90
N MET A 140 -21.58 -30.02 -18.80
CA MET A 140 -22.96 -29.58 -19.00
C MET A 140 -23.47 -29.88 -20.41
N LEU A 141 -22.65 -29.63 -21.43
CA LEU A 141 -22.96 -29.98 -22.81
C LEU A 141 -23.15 -31.48 -22.98
N HIS A 142 -22.23 -32.29 -22.44
CA HIS A 142 -22.31 -33.74 -22.52
C HIS A 142 -23.61 -34.27 -21.91
N LYS A 143 -23.97 -33.82 -20.69
CA LYS A 143 -25.21 -34.18 -20.01
C LYS A 143 -26.46 -33.77 -20.80
N THR A 144 -26.41 -32.61 -21.46
CA THR A 144 -27.51 -32.09 -22.26
C THR A 144 -27.72 -32.96 -23.51
N ILE A 145 -26.64 -33.28 -24.23
CA ILE A 145 -26.68 -34.17 -25.40
C ILE A 145 -27.20 -35.54 -24.99
N GLU A 146 -26.72 -36.08 -23.88
CA GLU A 146 -27.17 -37.37 -23.35
C GLU A 146 -28.67 -37.36 -23.01
N SER A 147 -29.17 -36.31 -22.35
CA SER A 147 -30.60 -36.16 -22.06
C SER A 147 -31.46 -36.08 -23.33
N ILE A 148 -31.01 -35.32 -24.33
CA ILE A 148 -31.68 -35.22 -25.64
C ILE A 148 -31.73 -36.60 -26.30
N MET A 149 -30.60 -37.30 -26.37
CA MET A 149 -30.53 -38.65 -26.95
C MET A 149 -31.49 -39.61 -26.23
N GLN A 150 -31.48 -39.63 -24.90
CA GLN A 150 -32.37 -40.49 -24.10
C GLN A 150 -33.85 -40.19 -24.36
N ASN A 151 -34.23 -38.91 -24.49
CA ASN A 151 -35.59 -38.52 -24.82
C ASN A 151 -35.97 -38.96 -26.25
N MET A 152 -35.06 -38.84 -27.22
CA MET A 152 -35.28 -39.31 -28.58
C MET A 152 -35.48 -40.84 -28.64
N TYR A 153 -34.66 -41.62 -27.93
CA TYR A 153 -34.83 -43.07 -27.87
C TYR A 153 -36.18 -43.48 -27.30
N LYS A 154 -36.64 -42.83 -26.21
CA LYS A 154 -37.96 -43.09 -25.63
C LYS A 154 -39.10 -42.85 -26.63
N ILE A 155 -39.05 -41.74 -27.38
CA ILE A 155 -40.05 -41.42 -28.41
C ILE A 155 -40.08 -42.50 -29.50
N ILE A 156 -38.90 -42.92 -29.98
CA ILE A 156 -38.78 -43.96 -31.01
C ILE A 156 -39.37 -45.29 -30.52
N VAL A 157 -39.01 -45.74 -29.32
CA VAL A 157 -39.51 -47.00 -28.74
C VAL A 157 -41.03 -46.97 -28.54
N GLN A 158 -41.56 -45.90 -27.94
CA GLN A 158 -43.02 -45.74 -27.75
C GLN A 158 -43.80 -45.71 -29.07
N SER A 159 -43.23 -45.08 -30.11
CA SER A 159 -43.85 -45.07 -31.43
C SER A 159 -43.89 -46.47 -32.06
N LEU A 160 -42.90 -47.33 -31.78
CA LEU A 160 -42.88 -48.70 -32.32
C LEU A 160 -43.93 -49.59 -31.64
N GLU A 161 -44.08 -49.47 -30.31
CA GLU A 161 -45.02 -50.29 -29.53
C GLU A 161 -46.49 -49.93 -29.81
N THR A 162 -46.80 -48.66 -30.07
CA THR A 162 -48.17 -48.17 -30.35
C THR A 162 -48.67 -48.48 -31.78
N ASN A 163 -47.82 -49.00 -32.66
CA ASN A 163 -48.18 -49.38 -34.03
C ASN A 163 -48.71 -50.82 -34.17
N THR A 164 -48.86 -51.56 -33.07
CA THR A 164 -49.51 -52.88 -33.05
C THR A 164 -51.04 -52.78 -32.85
N SER A 165 -51.72 -52.19 -33.86
CA SER A 165 -53.17 -52.33 -34.21
C SER A 165 -54.26 -51.57 -33.38
N PRO A 166 -55.43 -51.14 -33.95
CA PRO A 166 -55.95 -51.31 -35.31
C PRO A 166 -56.21 -50.00 -36.12
N THR A 167 -56.04 -50.14 -37.43
CA THR A 167 -56.63 -49.39 -38.56
C THR A 167 -57.47 -48.14 -38.23
N ARG A 168 -56.91 -46.93 -38.44
CA ARG A 168 -57.74 -45.75 -38.77
C ARG A 168 -57.02 -44.82 -39.73
N LYS A 169 -57.50 -44.76 -40.98
CA LYS A 169 -57.01 -43.84 -42.02
C LYS A 169 -57.11 -42.40 -41.51
N LYS A 170 -55.98 -41.73 -41.26
CA LYS A 170 -55.94 -40.28 -41.01
C LYS A 170 -55.37 -39.58 -42.24
N LYS A 171 -56.19 -38.70 -42.82
CA LYS A 171 -55.82 -37.81 -43.92
C LYS A 171 -54.76 -36.82 -43.42
N LEU A 172 -53.69 -36.68 -44.21
CA LEU A 172 -52.57 -35.76 -43.99
C LEU A 172 -53.05 -34.30 -43.98
N PRO A 173 -52.89 -33.54 -42.88
CA PRO A 173 -53.01 -32.09 -42.92
C PRO A 173 -51.74 -31.52 -43.56
N LYS A 174 -51.88 -30.86 -44.71
CA LYS A 174 -50.84 -30.01 -45.29
C LYS A 174 -50.80 -28.73 -44.47
N ASN A 175 -49.68 -28.44 -43.83
CA ASN A 175 -49.11 -27.12 -43.50
C ASN A 175 -48.16 -27.29 -42.31
N LEU A 176 -46.93 -27.74 -42.59
CA LEU A 176 -45.81 -27.56 -41.69
C LEU A 176 -45.07 -26.33 -42.20
N ASP A 177 -45.52 -25.15 -41.77
CA ASP A 177 -44.80 -23.90 -42.03
C ASP A 177 -43.65 -23.84 -41.01
N LEU A 178 -42.48 -24.28 -41.46
CA LEU A 178 -41.25 -24.29 -40.68
C LEU A 178 -40.69 -22.86 -40.68
N SER A 179 -41.34 -21.93 -39.98
CA SER A 179 -40.83 -20.57 -39.82
C SER A 179 -39.66 -20.57 -38.84
N THR A 180 -38.47 -20.75 -39.41
CA THR A 180 -37.16 -20.33 -38.93
C THR A 180 -37.24 -19.05 -38.10
N SER A 181 -37.23 -19.21 -36.77
CA SER A 181 -37.05 -18.10 -35.83
C SER A 181 -35.78 -18.35 -35.05
N LEU A 182 -34.64 -17.89 -35.60
CA LEU A 182 -33.49 -17.38 -34.85
C LEU A 182 -32.42 -16.91 -35.84
N PRO A 183 -32.03 -15.64 -35.74
CA PRO A 183 -30.60 -15.32 -35.73
C PRO A 183 -30.28 -14.62 -34.41
N MET A 184 -29.52 -15.30 -33.55
CA MET A 184 -28.79 -14.65 -32.47
C MET A 184 -27.71 -13.77 -33.10
N GLN A 185 -27.99 -12.48 -33.17
CA GLN A 185 -27.06 -11.44 -33.59
C GLN A 185 -26.05 -11.20 -32.47
N TRP A 186 -24.78 -11.52 -32.71
CA TRP A 186 -23.68 -11.12 -31.85
C TRP A 186 -23.18 -9.76 -32.35
N ASP A 187 -23.50 -8.69 -31.62
CA ASP A 187 -22.99 -7.35 -31.93
C ASP A 187 -21.60 -7.19 -31.28
N ALA A 188 -20.54 -7.31 -32.08
CA ALA A 188 -19.18 -7.00 -31.67
C ALA A 188 -18.95 -5.49 -31.83
N GLY A 189 -19.44 -4.72 -30.85
CA GLY A 189 -19.24 -3.28 -30.77
C GLY A 189 -17.79 -2.89 -30.44
N GLY A 190 -16.88 -3.04 -31.40
CA GLY A 190 -15.56 -2.41 -31.40
C GLY A 190 -15.63 -1.05 -32.08
N LYS A 191 -15.66 0.05 -31.31
CA LYS A 191 -15.39 1.39 -31.83
C LYS A 191 -13.95 1.76 -31.49
N ASN A 192 -13.07 1.58 -32.47
CA ASN A 192 -11.76 2.19 -32.50
C ASN A 192 -11.82 3.43 -33.40
N GLY A 193 -11.41 4.58 -32.85
CA GLY A 193 -10.83 5.68 -33.60
C GLY A 193 -11.78 6.64 -34.33
N GLN A 194 -11.91 7.86 -33.79
CA GLN A 194 -11.96 9.08 -34.59
C GLN A 194 -11.42 10.24 -33.76
N ASP A 195 -10.15 10.57 -34.05
CA ASP A 195 -9.53 11.89 -34.20
C ASP A 195 -10.19 13.11 -33.51
N ILE A 196 -9.44 13.76 -32.60
CA ILE A 196 -8.78 15.08 -32.73
C ILE A 196 -8.10 15.43 -31.40
#